data_AF-A0A4Y7RGM1-F1
#
_entry.id   AF-A0A4Y7RGM1-F1
#
_cell.length_a   1.000
_cell.length_b   1.000
_cell.length_c   1.000
_cell.angle_alpha   90.00
_cell.angle_beta   90.00
_cell.angle_gamma   90.00
#
_symmetry.space_group_name_H-M   'P 1'
#
loop_
_entity.id
_entity.type
_entity.pdbx_description
1 polymer ?
#
loop_
_entity_poly.entity_id
_entity_poly.type
_entity_poly.pdbx_seq_one_letter_code
_entity_poly.pdbx_strand_id
1 'polypeptide(L)'
;MKLNMQPGDVLVFEAGDDWIGKSIAFLTKSTVSHSAMALEEFRIVEMGPHGIVSPGVHADEKGRKVYLLRLEPGRPAQPLLQAAEAYLREGVAFDFPALFLLAGLLIYRAIRPTPKLQQLTDLVLRSVCKGLDVFINRLRQRGHAQKVMVCSQFVYQCYRDCGEDYQIHLQGGDLQNGMNMGDTNENIRLIDLLEQSGPINTNLVDMHSPEESGICSDPQQLARELYAALTESDPNEMPAGADMRALLPVVQKFLELVEQILRETEQDIPINALFVTPDDLLHHAKNLRVVETAYITRD
;
A
#
# COMPACT_ATOMS: atom_id res chain seq x y z
N MET A 1 20.74 10.90 -20.47
CA MET A 1 19.40 11.17 -21.04
C MET A 1 18.70 12.15 -20.11
N LYS A 2 17.91 13.12 -20.61
CA LYS A 2 17.23 14.11 -19.76
C LYS A 2 15.80 13.63 -19.49
N LEU A 3 15.40 13.56 -18.22
CA LEU A 3 14.01 13.23 -17.84
C LEU A 3 13.12 14.44 -18.12
N ASN A 4 11.94 14.25 -18.70
CA ASN A 4 10.90 15.27 -18.87
C ASN A 4 10.05 15.44 -17.60
N MET A 5 10.73 15.46 -16.44
CA MET A 5 10.12 15.56 -15.12
C MET A 5 9.87 17.02 -14.75
N GLN A 6 8.65 17.33 -14.31
CA GLN A 6 8.28 18.65 -13.79
C GLN A 6 7.87 18.55 -12.32
N PRO A 7 8.09 19.63 -11.52
CA PRO A 7 7.61 19.68 -10.15
C PRO A 7 6.11 19.34 -10.06
N GLY A 8 5.75 18.48 -9.11
CA GLY A 8 4.40 17.96 -8.92
C GLY A 8 4.05 16.72 -9.74
N ASP A 9 4.83 16.35 -10.77
CA ASP A 9 4.58 15.11 -11.51
C ASP A 9 4.59 13.90 -10.57
N VAL A 10 3.69 12.95 -10.81
CA VAL A 10 3.65 11.69 -10.10
C VAL A 10 4.57 10.71 -10.81
N LEU A 11 5.44 10.03 -10.06
CA LEU A 11 6.23 8.92 -10.55
C LEU A 11 5.62 7.62 -10.04
N VAL A 12 5.30 6.69 -10.93
CA VAL A 12 4.85 5.34 -10.56
C VAL A 12 5.87 4.33 -11.08
N PHE A 13 6.41 3.51 -10.19
CA PHE A 13 7.51 2.59 -10.49
C PHE A 13 7.02 1.15 -10.65
N GLU A 14 7.48 0.47 -11.71
CA GLU A 14 7.25 -0.98 -11.89
C GLU A 14 7.85 -1.78 -10.75
N ALA A 15 7.30 -2.90 -10.30
CA ALA A 15 7.89 -3.71 -9.22
C ALA A 15 9.39 -3.97 -9.45
N GLY A 16 10.19 -3.71 -8.41
CA GLY A 16 11.63 -4.00 -8.44
C GLY A 16 11.90 -5.47 -8.17
N ASP A 17 13.12 -5.77 -7.72
CA ASP A 17 13.50 -7.13 -7.34
C ASP A 17 12.94 -7.58 -5.98
N ASP A 18 12.38 -6.66 -5.21
CA ASP A 18 11.81 -6.91 -3.89
C ASP A 18 10.47 -7.66 -3.95
N TRP A 19 10.27 -8.57 -3.00
CA TRP A 19 9.12 -9.49 -3.02
C TRP A 19 7.83 -8.85 -2.53
N ILE A 20 7.92 -7.84 -1.66
CA ILE A 20 6.76 -7.05 -1.24
C ILE A 20 6.17 -6.33 -2.46
N GLY A 21 7.03 -5.65 -3.22
CA GLY A 21 6.66 -4.96 -4.45
C GLY A 21 6.05 -5.89 -5.50
N LYS A 22 6.64 -7.07 -5.71
CA LYS A 22 6.08 -8.10 -6.60
C LYS A 22 4.70 -8.58 -6.15
N SER A 23 4.51 -8.76 -4.83
CA SER A 23 3.22 -9.16 -4.25
C SER A 23 2.15 -8.09 -4.41
N ILE A 24 2.52 -6.81 -4.20
CA ILE A 24 1.63 -5.67 -4.44
C ILE A 24 1.19 -5.66 -5.89
N ALA A 25 2.14 -5.65 -6.83
CA ALA A 25 1.86 -5.62 -8.27
C ALA A 25 0.96 -6.80 -8.71
N PHE A 26 1.19 -8.00 -8.15
CA PHE A 26 0.34 -9.16 -8.43
C PHE A 26 -1.10 -8.97 -7.92
N LEU A 27 -1.28 -8.54 -6.67
CA LEU A 27 -2.61 -8.36 -6.07
C LEU A 27 -3.41 -7.23 -6.74
N THR A 28 -2.72 -6.19 -7.22
CA THR A 28 -3.29 -5.08 -8.01
C THR A 28 -3.39 -5.41 -9.50
N LYS A 29 -3.00 -6.61 -9.95
CA LYS A 29 -2.99 -7.04 -11.36
C LYS A 29 -2.28 -6.05 -12.29
N SER A 30 -1.18 -5.49 -11.81
CA SER A 30 -0.42 -4.48 -12.52
C SER A 30 1.06 -4.83 -12.55
N THR A 31 1.86 -3.95 -13.15
CA THR A 31 3.31 -4.07 -13.11
C THR A 31 3.93 -3.17 -12.05
N VAL A 32 3.15 -2.38 -11.30
CA VAL A 32 3.65 -1.28 -10.47
C VAL A 32 3.46 -1.52 -8.98
N SER A 33 4.38 -1.00 -8.17
CA SER A 33 4.36 -1.27 -6.72
C SER A 33 4.79 -0.12 -5.83
N HIS A 34 5.21 1.01 -6.41
CA HIS A 34 5.63 2.16 -5.63
C HIS A 34 5.35 3.46 -6.36
N SER A 35 5.22 4.55 -5.63
CA SER A 35 5.05 5.88 -6.21
C SER A 35 5.76 6.98 -5.42
N ALA A 36 6.06 8.07 -6.11
CA ALA A 36 6.68 9.27 -5.58
C ALA A 36 6.10 10.51 -6.27
N MET A 37 6.45 11.69 -5.79
CA MET A 37 6.16 12.95 -6.47
C MET A 37 7.46 13.70 -6.76
N ALA A 38 7.56 14.33 -7.93
CA ALA A 38 8.68 15.17 -8.29
C ALA A 38 8.66 16.48 -7.50
N LEU A 39 9.79 16.85 -6.89
CA LEU A 39 9.99 18.18 -6.30
C LEU A 39 10.66 19.14 -7.28
N GLU A 40 11.65 18.64 -8.03
CA GLU A 40 12.47 19.36 -9.00
C GLU A 40 13.02 18.38 -10.04
N GLU A 41 13.78 18.86 -11.03
CA GLU A 41 14.21 18.10 -12.22
C GLU A 41 14.93 16.77 -11.93
N PHE A 42 15.59 16.65 -10.78
CA PHE A 42 16.35 15.46 -10.38
C PHE A 42 16.08 15.03 -8.94
N ARG A 43 14.94 15.39 -8.38
CA ARG A 43 14.62 15.06 -7.00
C ARG A 43 13.16 14.76 -6.83
N ILE A 44 12.91 13.70 -6.08
CA ILE A 44 11.56 13.26 -5.74
C ILE A 44 11.35 13.35 -4.24
N VAL A 45 10.10 13.15 -3.83
CA VAL A 45 9.70 12.87 -2.46
C VAL A 45 8.90 11.58 -2.44
N GLU A 46 9.23 10.68 -1.53
CA GLU A 46 8.56 9.40 -1.40
C GLU A 46 8.50 8.92 0.05
N MET A 47 7.53 8.06 0.35
CA MET A 47 7.52 7.30 1.59
C MET A 47 8.38 6.05 1.43
N GLY A 48 9.56 6.05 2.04
CA GLY A 48 10.49 4.92 2.03
C GLY A 48 10.31 3.99 3.25
N PRO A 49 11.17 2.97 3.39
CA PRO A 49 11.15 2.03 4.53
C PRO A 49 11.39 2.69 5.90
N HIS A 50 11.98 3.89 5.93
CA HIS A 50 12.34 4.61 7.16
C HIS A 50 11.58 5.94 7.29
N GLY A 51 10.45 6.07 6.60
CA GLY A 51 9.67 7.30 6.54
C GLY A 51 9.88 8.10 5.26
N ILE A 52 9.39 9.33 5.28
CA ILE A 52 9.43 10.23 4.14
C ILE A 52 10.85 10.70 3.85
N VAL A 53 11.27 10.58 2.59
CA VAL A 53 12.62 10.93 2.12
C VAL A 53 12.53 11.70 0.83
N SER A 54 13.63 12.38 0.48
CA SER A 54 13.73 13.14 -0.77
C SER A 54 15.03 12.83 -1.52
N PRO A 55 15.12 11.65 -2.15
CA PRO A 55 16.31 11.21 -2.86
C PRO A 55 16.49 11.93 -4.20
N GLY A 56 17.74 11.99 -4.65
CA GLY A 56 18.07 12.35 -6.02
C GLY A 56 17.71 11.22 -6.99
N VAL A 57 17.43 11.59 -8.24
CA VAL A 57 17.09 10.65 -9.31
C VAL A 57 17.78 11.03 -10.60
N HIS A 58 18.18 10.01 -11.37
CA HIS A 58 18.76 10.21 -12.69
C HIS A 58 18.29 9.12 -13.67
N ALA A 59 18.24 9.48 -14.96
CA ALA A 59 17.92 8.53 -16.01
C ALA A 59 19.04 7.50 -16.17
N ASP A 60 18.69 6.22 -16.10
CA ASP A 60 19.61 5.08 -16.21
C ASP A 60 18.87 3.92 -16.87
N GLU A 61 19.36 3.41 -18.01
CA GLU A 61 18.75 2.29 -18.74
C GLU A 61 18.71 0.99 -17.92
N LYS A 62 19.56 0.86 -16.91
CA LYS A 62 19.56 -0.27 -15.96
C LYS A 62 18.69 0.00 -14.72
N GLY A 63 18.15 1.21 -14.62
CA GLY A 63 17.30 1.64 -13.52
C GLY A 63 15.92 1.00 -13.57
N ARG A 64 15.10 1.37 -12.59
CA ARG A 64 13.72 0.89 -12.46
C ARG A 64 12.84 1.62 -13.47
N LYS A 65 12.01 0.88 -14.22
CA LYS A 65 11.05 1.50 -15.14
C LYS A 65 10.02 2.31 -14.36
N VAL A 66 9.76 3.52 -14.83
CA VAL A 66 8.87 4.50 -14.20
C VAL A 66 7.95 5.14 -15.23
N TYR A 67 6.72 5.38 -14.80
CA TYR A 67 5.73 6.17 -15.52
C TYR A 67 5.67 7.55 -14.87
N LEU A 68 5.95 8.60 -15.65
CA LEU A 68 5.75 9.97 -15.21
C LEU A 68 4.33 10.38 -15.60
N LEU A 69 3.52 10.78 -14.61
CA LEU A 69 2.15 11.22 -14.79
C LEU A 69 1.99 12.67 -14.38
N ARG A 70 1.10 13.37 -15.09
CA ARG A 70 0.79 14.78 -14.84
C ARG A 70 -0.71 15.00 -14.76
N LEU A 71 -1.11 15.88 -13.84
CA LEU A 71 -2.51 16.30 -13.68
C LEU A 71 -3.05 16.99 -14.94
N GLU A 72 -4.28 16.65 -15.32
CA GLU A 72 -5.01 17.23 -16.45
C GLU A 72 -6.42 17.68 -16.03
N PRO A 73 -6.79 18.97 -16.18
CA PRO A 73 -5.97 20.06 -16.71
C PRO A 73 -4.80 20.42 -15.76
N GLY A 74 -3.69 20.84 -16.35
CA GLY A 74 -2.50 21.21 -15.57
C GLY A 74 -2.76 22.37 -14.60
N ARG A 75 -2.13 22.31 -13.43
CA ARG A 75 -2.22 23.32 -12.37
C ARG A 75 -0.82 23.78 -11.95
N PRO A 76 -0.68 24.98 -11.34
CA PRO A 76 0.59 25.41 -10.77
C PRO A 76 1.12 24.40 -9.74
N ALA A 77 2.41 24.06 -9.81
CA ALA A 77 2.99 23.06 -8.91
C ALA A 77 3.14 23.55 -7.45
N GLN A 78 3.16 24.87 -7.23
CA GLN A 78 3.53 25.46 -5.93
C GLN A 78 2.73 24.90 -4.73
N PRO A 79 1.40 24.70 -4.80
CA PRO A 79 0.66 24.12 -3.69
C PRO A 79 1.08 22.68 -3.39
N LEU A 80 1.32 21.86 -4.43
CA LEU A 80 1.78 20.47 -4.27
C LEU A 80 3.15 20.41 -3.60
N LEU A 81 4.06 21.30 -4.00
CA LEU A 81 5.40 21.40 -3.39
C LEU A 81 5.31 21.80 -1.92
N GLN A 82 4.48 22.79 -1.59
CA GLN A 82 4.26 23.20 -0.21
C GLN A 82 3.67 22.08 0.65
N ALA A 83 2.73 21.31 0.11
CA ALA A 83 2.16 20.14 0.80
C ALA A 83 3.24 19.08 1.06
N ALA A 84 4.02 18.69 0.05
CA ALA A 84 5.11 17.72 0.23
C ALA A 84 6.19 18.18 1.21
N GLU A 85 6.59 19.45 1.15
CA GLU A 85 7.55 20.04 2.09
C GLU A 85 7.03 20.10 3.52
N ALA A 86 5.71 20.25 3.72
CA ALA A 86 5.10 20.14 5.04
C ALA A 86 5.25 18.73 5.60
N TYR A 87 4.90 17.70 4.83
CA TYR A 87 5.09 16.30 5.24
C TYR A 87 6.55 15.93 5.50
N LEU A 88 7.48 16.43 4.67
CA LEU A 88 8.92 16.25 4.88
C LEU A 88 9.39 16.89 6.19
N ARG A 89 8.93 18.10 6.52
CA ARG A 89 9.27 18.79 7.79
C ARG A 89 8.62 18.14 9.00
N GLU A 90 7.41 17.62 8.88
CA GLU A 90 6.74 16.83 9.92
C GLU A 90 7.51 15.54 10.23
N GLY A 91 8.35 15.08 9.30
CA GLY A 91 9.15 13.87 9.48
C GLY A 91 8.26 12.65 9.63
N VAL A 92 7.25 12.53 8.77
CA VAL A 92 6.31 11.39 8.74
C VAL A 92 7.11 10.10 8.68
N ALA A 93 7.04 9.32 9.76
CA ALA A 93 7.82 8.10 9.94
C ALA A 93 6.87 6.94 10.15
N PHE A 94 6.82 6.05 9.16
CA PHE A 94 6.12 4.78 9.25
C PHE A 94 7.09 3.71 8.77
N ASP A 95 7.39 2.72 9.63
CA ASP A 95 8.54 1.82 9.41
C ASP A 95 8.21 0.66 8.44
N PHE A 96 6.94 0.47 8.11
CA PHE A 96 6.50 -0.67 7.30
C PHE A 96 5.36 -0.32 6.30
N PRO A 97 5.42 0.81 5.56
CA PRO A 97 4.36 1.27 4.67
C PRO A 97 3.99 0.24 3.60
N ALA A 98 4.99 -0.42 3.00
CA ALA A 98 4.75 -1.41 1.97
C ALA A 98 4.10 -2.69 2.51
N LEU A 99 4.48 -3.13 3.71
CA LEU A 99 3.87 -4.30 4.36
C LEU A 99 2.44 -4.00 4.83
N PHE A 100 2.20 -2.77 5.30
CA PHE A 100 0.85 -2.29 5.62
C PHE A 100 -0.06 -2.28 4.39
N LEU A 101 0.43 -1.76 3.26
CA LEU A 101 -0.31 -1.80 1.99
C LEU A 101 -0.60 -3.25 1.56
N LEU A 102 0.38 -4.13 1.66
CA LEU A 102 0.23 -5.55 1.34
C LEU A 102 -0.85 -6.23 2.21
N ALA A 103 -0.86 -5.96 3.52
CA ALA A 103 -1.91 -6.45 4.43
C ALA A 103 -3.31 -5.96 4.01
N GLY A 104 -3.45 -4.67 3.68
CA GLY A 104 -4.70 -4.13 3.15
C GLY A 104 -5.13 -4.85 1.86
N LEU A 105 -4.22 -5.06 0.92
CA LEU A 105 -4.51 -5.78 -0.32
C LEU A 105 -4.99 -7.22 -0.06
N LEU A 106 -4.37 -7.95 0.88
CA LEU A 106 -4.82 -9.30 1.26
C LEU A 106 -6.24 -9.33 1.85
N ILE A 107 -6.68 -8.23 2.48
CA ILE A 107 -8.02 -8.13 3.08
C ILE A 107 -9.08 -7.82 2.02
N TYR A 108 -8.79 -6.85 1.14
CA TYR A 108 -9.77 -6.26 0.24
C TYR A 108 -9.76 -6.85 -1.17
N ARG A 109 -8.70 -7.54 -1.58
CA ARG A 109 -8.60 -8.17 -2.91
C ARG A 109 -9.10 -9.61 -2.88
N ALA A 110 -9.63 -10.04 -4.01
CA ALA A 110 -10.09 -11.41 -4.19
C ALA A 110 -8.87 -12.34 -4.34
N ILE A 111 -8.79 -13.37 -3.51
CA ILE A 111 -7.72 -14.37 -3.49
C ILE A 111 -8.30 -15.78 -3.52
N ARG A 112 -7.58 -16.70 -4.16
CA ARG A 112 -7.91 -18.13 -4.14
C ARG A 112 -7.40 -18.74 -2.83
N PRO A 113 -8.26 -19.26 -1.96
CA PRO A 113 -7.83 -19.74 -0.65
C PRO A 113 -7.09 -21.09 -0.77
N THR A 114 -5.90 -21.15 -0.19
CA THR A 114 -5.13 -22.39 0.02
C THR A 114 -4.62 -22.43 1.46
N PRO A 115 -4.36 -23.61 2.05
CA PRO A 115 -3.88 -23.69 3.45
C PRO A 115 -2.57 -22.91 3.66
N LYS A 116 -1.68 -22.97 2.66
CA LYS A 116 -0.42 -22.23 2.65
C LYS A 116 -0.66 -20.72 2.59
N LEU A 117 -1.54 -20.25 1.70
CA LEU A 117 -1.87 -18.82 1.60
C LEU A 117 -2.55 -18.32 2.88
N GLN A 118 -3.42 -19.12 3.49
CA GLN A 118 -4.06 -18.82 4.76
C GLN A 118 -3.01 -18.58 5.85
N GLN A 119 -2.07 -19.52 6.02
CA GLN A 119 -0.99 -19.40 7.00
C GLN A 119 -0.15 -18.15 6.74
N LEU A 120 0.31 -17.93 5.51
CA LEU A 120 1.15 -16.77 5.17
C LEU A 120 0.41 -15.45 5.35
N THR A 121 -0.90 -15.41 5.05
CA THR A 121 -1.75 -14.24 5.29
C THR A 121 -1.87 -13.95 6.79
N ASP A 122 -2.09 -14.96 7.63
CA ASP A 122 -2.10 -14.79 9.09
C ASP A 122 -0.78 -14.17 9.59
N LEU A 123 0.36 -14.68 9.10
CA LEU A 123 1.69 -14.17 9.47
C LEU A 123 1.89 -12.71 9.07
N VAL A 124 1.50 -12.33 7.86
CA VAL A 124 1.57 -10.93 7.40
C VAL A 124 0.68 -10.04 8.26
N LEU A 125 -0.59 -10.43 8.46
CA LEU A 125 -1.54 -9.63 9.23
C LEU A 125 -1.09 -9.45 10.69
N ARG A 126 -0.64 -10.51 11.36
CA ARG A 126 -0.09 -10.43 12.73
C ARG A 126 1.15 -9.56 12.81
N SER A 127 2.06 -9.69 11.85
CA SER A 127 3.29 -8.88 11.80
C SER A 127 2.95 -7.39 11.68
N VAL A 128 1.99 -7.06 10.82
CA VAL A 128 1.52 -5.67 10.64
C VAL A 128 0.80 -5.18 11.89
N CYS A 129 -0.12 -5.95 12.46
CA CYS A 129 -0.79 -5.58 13.71
C CYS A 129 0.23 -5.30 14.84
N LYS A 130 1.29 -6.11 14.97
CA LYS A 130 2.36 -5.90 15.97
C LYS A 130 3.10 -4.59 15.70
N GLY A 131 3.40 -4.31 14.43
CA GLY A 131 3.99 -3.04 14.02
C GLY A 131 3.10 -1.84 14.34
N LEU A 132 1.79 -1.95 14.09
CA LEU A 132 0.80 -0.90 14.37
C LEU A 132 0.68 -0.65 15.88
N ASP A 133 0.62 -1.69 16.72
CA ASP A 133 0.61 -1.56 18.18
C ASP A 133 1.86 -0.84 18.71
N VAL A 134 3.04 -1.23 18.24
CA VAL A 134 4.32 -0.55 18.60
C VAL A 134 4.31 0.90 18.13
N PHE A 135 3.76 1.17 16.94
CA PHE A 135 3.65 2.51 16.40
C PHE A 135 2.68 3.40 17.20
N ILE A 136 1.49 2.91 17.54
CA ILE A 136 0.50 3.60 18.39
C ILE A 136 1.12 3.95 19.75
N ASN A 137 1.84 3.02 20.37
CA ASN A 137 2.52 3.29 21.63
C ASN A 137 3.58 4.40 21.50
N ARG A 138 4.30 4.46 20.38
CA ARG A 138 5.24 5.56 20.09
C ARG A 138 4.52 6.89 19.86
N LEU A 139 3.38 6.90 19.17
CA LEU A 139 2.56 8.11 18.97
C LEU A 139 2.12 8.71 20.31
N ARG A 140 1.62 7.88 21.21
CA ARG A 140 1.19 8.29 22.56
C ARG A 140 2.33 8.86 23.40
N GLN A 141 3.55 8.35 23.22
CA GLN A 141 4.73 8.88 23.91
C GLN A 141 5.23 10.22 23.33
N ARG A 142 5.02 10.45 22.02
CA ARG A 142 5.56 11.61 21.29
C ARG A 142 4.54 12.71 21.02
N GLY A 143 3.28 12.56 21.44
CA GLY A 143 2.26 13.61 21.39
C GLY A 143 1.51 13.71 20.06
N HIS A 144 1.18 12.58 19.43
CA HIS A 144 0.13 12.47 18.38
C HIS A 144 0.37 13.19 17.04
N ALA A 145 1.53 13.81 16.82
CA ALA A 145 1.76 14.67 15.65
C ALA A 145 2.19 13.95 14.35
N GLN A 146 2.39 12.62 14.34
CA GLN A 146 2.89 11.91 13.16
C GLN A 146 1.77 11.16 12.44
N LYS A 147 1.48 11.58 11.20
CA LYS A 147 0.52 10.90 10.31
C LYS A 147 1.04 9.54 9.86
N VAL A 148 0.15 8.65 9.42
CA VAL A 148 0.51 7.35 8.81
C VAL A 148 0.11 7.33 7.35
N MET A 149 1.07 7.01 6.48
CA MET A 149 0.87 7.03 5.04
C MET A 149 1.73 5.97 4.36
N VAL A 150 1.19 5.37 3.29
CA VAL A 150 1.97 4.58 2.32
C VAL A 150 2.41 5.46 1.16
N CYS A 151 3.28 4.96 0.28
CA CYS A 151 3.89 5.77 -0.80
C CYS A 151 2.86 6.41 -1.75
N SER A 152 1.86 5.66 -2.20
CA SER A 152 0.79 6.14 -3.08
C SER A 152 -0.23 7.00 -2.35
N GLN A 153 -0.51 6.69 -1.08
CA GLN A 153 -1.36 7.55 -0.27
C GLN A 153 -0.71 8.91 0.03
N PHE A 154 0.61 8.94 0.19
CA PHE A 154 1.35 10.20 0.31
C PHE A 154 1.14 11.11 -0.90
N VAL A 155 1.34 10.58 -2.10
CA VAL A 155 1.10 11.35 -3.33
C VAL A 155 -0.36 11.80 -3.40
N TYR A 156 -1.31 10.88 -3.24
CA TYR A 156 -2.74 11.18 -3.31
C TYR A 156 -3.15 12.28 -2.33
N GLN A 157 -2.64 12.22 -1.10
CA GLN A 157 -2.91 13.18 -0.06
C GLN A 157 -2.34 14.57 -0.36
N CYS A 158 -1.12 14.67 -0.91
CA CYS A 158 -0.56 15.97 -1.31
C CYS A 158 -1.46 16.68 -2.32
N TYR A 159 -2.00 15.96 -3.29
CA TYR A 159 -2.96 16.50 -4.24
C TYR A 159 -4.28 16.90 -3.57
N ARG A 160 -4.80 16.06 -2.67
CA ARG A 160 -6.05 16.32 -1.96
C ARG A 160 -5.98 17.56 -1.04
N ASP A 161 -4.84 17.76 -0.37
CA ASP A 161 -4.61 18.90 0.53
C ASP A 161 -4.56 20.25 -0.21
N CYS A 162 -4.40 20.24 -1.54
CA CYS A 162 -4.36 21.44 -2.37
C CYS A 162 -5.76 21.92 -2.85
N GLY A 163 -6.82 21.23 -2.45
CA GLY A 163 -8.21 21.57 -2.79
C GLY A 163 -8.75 20.82 -4.01
N GLU A 164 -10.05 21.00 -4.28
CA GLU A 164 -10.82 20.25 -5.29
C GLU A 164 -10.16 20.26 -6.68
N ASP A 165 -9.60 21.40 -7.07
CA ASP A 165 -8.94 21.60 -8.38
C ASP A 165 -7.69 20.74 -8.61
N TYR A 166 -7.12 20.17 -7.54
CA TYR A 166 -5.94 19.30 -7.58
C TYR A 166 -6.31 17.83 -7.33
N GLN A 167 -7.52 17.51 -6.86
CA GLN A 167 -7.82 16.14 -6.45
C GLN A 167 -7.63 15.13 -7.59
N ILE A 168 -6.94 14.02 -7.29
CA ILE A 168 -6.85 12.89 -8.21
C ILE A 168 -8.18 12.15 -8.17
N HIS A 169 -8.82 12.00 -9.33
CA HIS A 169 -10.13 11.37 -9.45
C HIS A 169 -9.96 9.89 -9.78
N LEU A 170 -10.02 9.05 -8.74
CA LEU A 170 -9.99 7.60 -8.89
C LEU A 170 -11.36 7.08 -9.31
N GLN A 171 -11.40 6.23 -10.33
CA GLN A 171 -12.60 5.52 -10.75
C GLN A 171 -12.35 4.02 -10.83
N GLY A 172 -13.13 3.26 -10.07
CA GLY A 172 -13.02 1.81 -10.03
C GLY A 172 -11.65 1.38 -9.53
N GLY A 173 -11.17 2.00 -8.45
CA GLY A 173 -9.87 1.65 -7.87
C GLY A 173 -9.80 0.21 -7.36
N ASP A 174 -8.60 -0.26 -7.06
CA ASP A 174 -8.29 -1.65 -6.70
C ASP A 174 -9.17 -2.22 -5.59
N LEU A 175 -9.53 -1.37 -4.64
CA LEU A 175 -10.33 -1.71 -3.46
C LEU A 175 -11.82 -1.37 -3.63
N GLN A 176 -12.17 -0.59 -4.66
CA GLN A 176 -13.55 -0.26 -5.02
C GLN A 176 -14.14 -1.28 -6.01
N ASN A 177 -13.31 -1.89 -6.86
CA ASN A 177 -13.70 -2.93 -7.80
C ASN A 177 -13.90 -4.28 -7.10
N GLY A 178 -14.90 -4.33 -6.22
CA GLY A 178 -15.39 -5.55 -5.60
C GLY A 178 -16.37 -6.37 -6.45
N MET A 179 -16.86 -5.82 -7.57
CA MET A 179 -17.99 -6.41 -8.30
C MET A 179 -17.64 -7.11 -9.62
N ASN A 180 -16.43 -6.96 -10.15
CA ASN A 180 -16.07 -7.43 -11.50
C ASN A 180 -14.80 -8.31 -11.53
N MET A 181 -14.53 -9.07 -10.48
CA MET A 181 -13.81 -10.33 -10.72
C MET A 181 -14.85 -11.31 -11.22
N GLY A 182 -14.57 -11.95 -12.36
CA GLY A 182 -15.40 -13.03 -12.86
C GLY A 182 -15.79 -13.93 -11.69
N ASP A 183 -17.10 -14.11 -11.56
CA ASP A 183 -17.85 -14.87 -10.56
C ASP A 183 -17.48 -16.36 -10.64
N THR A 184 -16.19 -16.66 -10.50
CA THR A 184 -15.71 -18.02 -10.29
C THR A 184 -15.80 -18.24 -8.79
N ASN A 185 -16.62 -19.19 -8.39
CA ASN A 185 -16.93 -19.64 -7.02
C ASN A 185 -15.71 -20.00 -6.13
N GLU A 186 -14.48 -19.69 -6.57
CA GLU A 186 -13.21 -20.11 -6.00
C GLU A 186 -12.41 -18.96 -5.35
N ASN A 187 -12.75 -17.70 -5.62
CA ASN A 187 -12.06 -16.55 -5.03
C ASN A 187 -12.89 -15.90 -3.93
N ILE A 188 -12.24 -15.44 -2.87
CA ILE A 188 -12.90 -14.78 -1.74
C ILE A 188 -12.18 -13.49 -1.35
N ARG A 189 -12.92 -12.57 -0.73
CA ARG A 189 -12.38 -11.39 -0.06
C ARG A 189 -12.59 -11.54 1.43
N LEU A 190 -11.55 -11.28 2.22
CA LEU A 190 -11.64 -11.38 3.68
C LEU A 190 -12.60 -10.33 4.25
N ILE A 191 -12.67 -9.15 3.63
CA ILE A 191 -13.62 -8.10 4.05
C ILE A 191 -15.08 -8.56 3.90
N ASP A 192 -15.44 -9.24 2.80
CA ASP A 192 -16.81 -9.74 2.60
C ASP A 192 -17.16 -10.81 3.64
N LEU A 193 -16.21 -11.70 3.95
CA LEU A 193 -16.40 -12.71 4.99
C LEU A 193 -16.57 -12.07 6.37
N LEU A 194 -15.85 -10.98 6.66
CA LEU A 194 -15.96 -10.23 7.90
C LEU A 194 -17.32 -9.53 8.01
N GLU A 195 -17.77 -8.85 6.96
CA GLU A 195 -19.07 -8.15 6.92
C GLU A 195 -20.27 -9.12 7.05
N GLN A 196 -20.13 -10.33 6.53
CA GLN A 196 -21.11 -11.41 6.68
C GLN A 196 -21.03 -12.11 8.04
N SER A 197 -19.97 -11.85 8.81
CA SER A 197 -19.79 -12.42 10.14
C SER A 197 -20.42 -11.52 11.20
N GLY A 198 -20.97 -12.14 12.25
CA GLY A 198 -21.43 -11.39 13.43
C GLY A 198 -20.25 -10.78 14.21
N PRO A 199 -20.52 -10.22 15.40
CA PRO A 199 -19.47 -9.66 16.26
C PRO A 199 -18.33 -10.64 16.50
N ILE A 200 -17.09 -10.21 16.25
CA ILE A 200 -15.88 -11.02 16.43
C ILE A 200 -15.12 -10.53 17.66
N ASN A 201 -14.72 -11.47 18.53
CA ASN A 201 -13.92 -11.16 19.70
C ASN A 201 -12.43 -11.12 19.34
N THR A 202 -11.83 -9.94 19.31
CA THR A 202 -10.40 -9.73 19.00
C THR A 202 -9.47 -9.91 20.20
N ASN A 203 -9.98 -10.05 21.43
CA ASN A 203 -9.17 -10.20 22.64
C ASN A 203 -8.36 -11.51 22.67
N LEU A 204 -8.71 -12.49 21.82
CA LEU A 204 -8.02 -13.77 21.69
C LEU A 204 -6.87 -13.73 20.68
N VAL A 205 -6.70 -12.63 19.95
CA VAL A 205 -5.61 -12.48 19.00
C VAL A 205 -4.31 -12.26 19.77
N ASP A 206 -3.55 -13.34 19.97
CA ASP A 206 -2.23 -13.23 20.57
C ASP A 206 -1.25 -12.53 19.60
N MET A 207 -0.83 -11.34 19.99
CA MET A 207 0.14 -10.49 19.30
C MET A 207 1.60 -10.83 19.65
N HIS A 208 1.82 -11.66 20.67
CA HIS A 208 3.13 -12.10 21.17
C HIS A 208 3.60 -13.44 20.60
N SER A 209 2.75 -14.13 19.82
CA SER A 209 2.99 -15.46 19.27
C SER A 209 3.90 -15.62 18.01
N PRO A 210 4.79 -14.69 17.56
CA PRO A 210 5.72 -15.07 16.48
C PRO A 210 6.89 -15.95 16.94
N GLU A 211 7.18 -16.02 18.24
CA GLU A 211 8.45 -16.59 18.73
C GLU A 211 8.48 -18.13 18.74
N GLU A 212 7.33 -18.81 18.65
CA GLU A 212 7.26 -20.28 18.79
C GLU A 212 7.15 -21.09 17.49
N SER A 213 7.00 -20.45 16.31
CA SER A 213 6.76 -21.19 15.06
C SER A 213 7.78 -20.99 13.93
N GLY A 214 8.97 -20.44 14.22
CA GLY A 214 10.01 -20.29 13.20
C GLY A 214 9.61 -19.33 12.07
N ILE A 215 8.71 -18.39 12.36
CA ILE A 215 8.24 -17.37 11.44
C ILE A 215 9.43 -16.49 11.06
N CYS A 216 9.64 -16.40 9.75
CA CYS A 216 10.73 -15.65 9.15
C CYS A 216 10.83 -14.21 9.72
N SER A 217 11.93 -13.91 10.41
CA SER A 217 12.25 -12.56 10.91
C SER A 217 12.51 -11.55 9.79
N ASP A 218 12.59 -12.00 8.53
CA ASP A 218 12.80 -11.20 7.34
C ASP A 218 11.49 -11.00 6.55
N PRO A 219 10.94 -9.77 6.50
CA PRO A 219 9.77 -9.42 5.69
C PRO A 219 9.89 -9.78 4.21
N GLN A 220 11.10 -9.78 3.64
CA GLN A 220 11.31 -10.12 2.22
C GLN A 220 11.16 -11.61 1.95
N GLN A 221 11.65 -12.47 2.84
CA GLN A 221 11.42 -13.91 2.72
C GLN A 221 9.93 -14.26 2.95
N LEU A 222 9.25 -13.64 3.93
CA LEU A 222 7.81 -13.84 4.09
C LEU A 222 7.04 -13.42 2.83
N ALA A 223 7.36 -12.25 2.26
CA ALA A 223 6.75 -11.79 1.03
C ALA A 223 7.07 -12.68 -0.19
N ARG A 224 8.26 -13.29 -0.23
CA ARG A 224 8.62 -14.26 -1.27
C ARG A 224 7.75 -15.51 -1.21
N GLU A 225 7.57 -16.07 -0.01
CA GLU A 225 6.73 -17.25 0.21
C GLU A 225 5.26 -16.93 -0.09
N LEU A 226 4.79 -15.75 0.32
CA LEU A 226 3.47 -15.24 -0.03
C LEU A 226 3.29 -15.11 -1.56
N TYR A 227 4.23 -14.49 -2.25
CA TYR A 227 4.19 -14.34 -3.71
C TYR A 227 4.13 -15.69 -4.42
N ALA A 228 4.93 -16.66 -3.97
CA ALA A 228 4.87 -18.03 -4.49
C ALA A 228 3.48 -18.65 -4.27
N ALA A 229 2.92 -18.54 -3.07
CA ALA A 229 1.58 -19.06 -2.78
C ALA A 229 0.46 -18.36 -3.57
N LEU A 230 0.60 -17.05 -3.84
CA LEU A 230 -0.34 -16.27 -4.64
C LEU A 230 -0.32 -16.65 -6.13
N THR A 231 0.85 -17.06 -6.63
CA THR A 231 1.07 -17.42 -8.04
C THR A 231 0.97 -18.91 -8.32
N GLU A 232 0.98 -19.75 -7.28
CA GLU A 232 0.75 -21.19 -7.38
C GLU A 232 -0.61 -21.45 -8.02
N SER A 233 -0.56 -21.96 -9.25
CA SER A 233 -1.70 -22.07 -10.15
C SER A 233 -2.20 -23.52 -10.29
N ASP A 234 -1.97 -24.41 -9.32
CA ASP A 234 -2.37 -25.80 -9.48
C ASP A 234 -3.91 -25.88 -9.59
N PRO A 235 -4.46 -26.21 -10.77
CA PRO A 235 -5.91 -26.28 -10.97
C PRO A 235 -6.49 -27.58 -10.37
N ASN A 236 -5.65 -28.53 -9.95
CA ASN A 236 -6.05 -29.80 -9.34
C ASN A 236 -5.99 -29.79 -7.81
N GLU A 237 -5.35 -28.79 -7.18
CA GLU A 237 -5.59 -28.49 -5.77
C GLU A 237 -7.00 -27.91 -5.63
N MET A 238 -7.97 -28.79 -5.40
CA MET A 238 -9.25 -28.38 -4.82
C MET A 238 -8.95 -27.50 -3.59
N PRO A 239 -9.66 -26.38 -3.37
CA PRO A 239 -9.64 -25.64 -2.10
C PRO A 239 -10.30 -26.49 -1.00
N ALA A 240 -9.80 -27.69 -0.77
CA ALA A 240 -10.26 -28.60 0.24
C ALA A 240 -9.56 -28.22 1.56
N GLY A 241 -10.15 -27.28 2.30
CA GLY A 241 -9.88 -27.12 3.72
C GLY A 241 -9.27 -25.79 4.19
N ALA A 242 -9.01 -24.83 3.30
CA ALA A 242 -8.57 -23.49 3.72
C ALA A 242 -9.78 -22.65 4.19
N ASP A 243 -10.16 -22.78 5.45
CA ASP A 243 -11.17 -21.92 6.04
C ASP A 243 -10.57 -20.56 6.41
N MET A 244 -10.63 -19.62 5.46
CA MET A 244 -10.17 -18.25 5.68
C MET A 244 -10.94 -17.51 6.79
N ARG A 245 -12.06 -18.06 7.29
CA ARG A 245 -12.77 -17.49 8.45
C ARG A 245 -11.92 -17.50 9.72
N ALA A 246 -10.94 -18.40 9.83
CA ALA A 246 -10.01 -18.39 10.94
C ALA A 246 -9.14 -17.11 11.01
N LEU A 247 -9.04 -16.36 9.91
CA LEU A 247 -8.31 -15.09 9.85
C LEU A 247 -9.16 -13.90 10.34
N LEU A 248 -10.48 -14.04 10.45
CA LEU A 248 -11.35 -12.89 10.74
C LEU A 248 -11.02 -12.17 12.06
N PRO A 249 -10.63 -12.85 13.16
CA PRO A 249 -10.17 -12.14 14.36
C PRO A 249 -8.96 -11.23 14.11
N VAL A 250 -7.97 -11.67 13.33
CA VAL A 250 -6.79 -10.86 13.02
C VAL A 250 -7.11 -9.74 12.02
N VAL A 251 -8.02 -9.98 11.06
CA VAL A 251 -8.53 -8.94 10.14
C VAL A 251 -9.28 -7.86 10.92
N GLN A 252 -10.19 -8.24 11.81
CA GLN A 252 -10.93 -7.30 12.67
C GLN A 252 -9.95 -6.49 13.54
N LYS A 253 -8.96 -7.15 14.16
CA LYS A 253 -7.93 -6.48 14.96
C LYS A 253 -7.11 -5.49 14.14
N PHE A 254 -6.76 -5.84 12.90
CA PHE A 254 -6.07 -4.94 11.98
C PHE A 254 -6.90 -3.67 11.74
N LEU A 255 -8.18 -3.81 11.40
CA LEU A 255 -9.07 -2.67 11.16
C LEU A 255 -9.23 -1.81 12.42
N GLU A 256 -9.38 -2.41 13.60
CA GLU A 256 -9.43 -1.69 14.89
C GLU A 256 -8.17 -0.85 15.14
N LEU A 257 -6.99 -1.40 14.84
CA LEU A 257 -5.72 -0.69 15.00
C LEU A 257 -5.58 0.45 13.98
N VAL A 258 -6.04 0.25 12.74
CA VAL A 258 -6.06 1.30 11.72
C VAL A 258 -6.99 2.44 12.13
N GLU A 259 -8.20 2.14 12.58
CA GLU A 259 -9.13 3.15 13.11
C GLU A 259 -8.53 3.89 14.31
N GLN A 260 -7.85 3.16 15.19
CA GLN A 260 -7.19 3.76 16.34
C GLN A 260 -6.10 4.74 15.90
N ILE A 261 -5.26 4.39 14.91
CA ILE A 261 -4.27 5.31 14.35
C ILE A 261 -4.94 6.55 13.75
N LEU A 262 -5.99 6.39 12.95
CA LEU A 262 -6.70 7.52 12.35
C LEU A 262 -7.22 8.50 13.43
N ARG A 263 -7.80 7.97 14.51
CA ARG A 263 -8.23 8.78 15.66
C ARG A 263 -7.05 9.46 16.36
N GLU A 264 -5.97 8.73 16.64
CA GLU A 264 -4.80 9.22 17.37
C GLU A 264 -3.95 10.21 16.54
N THR A 265 -4.15 10.27 15.22
CA THR A 265 -3.46 11.18 14.29
C THR A 265 -4.36 12.28 13.73
N GLU A 266 -5.61 12.36 14.20
CA GLU A 266 -6.63 13.30 13.74
C GLU A 266 -6.84 13.29 12.21
N GLN A 267 -6.61 12.13 11.57
CA GLN A 267 -6.81 11.95 10.14
C GLN A 267 -8.27 11.58 9.85
N ASP A 268 -9.07 12.54 9.39
CA ASP A 268 -10.46 12.30 8.94
C ASP A 268 -10.49 11.79 7.50
N ILE A 269 -10.12 10.52 7.33
CA ILE A 269 -10.15 9.82 6.04
C ILE A 269 -10.80 8.44 6.20
N PRO A 270 -11.60 8.00 5.22
CA PRO A 270 -12.13 6.65 5.26
C PRO A 270 -10.98 5.64 5.09
N ILE A 271 -11.07 4.49 5.77
CA ILE A 271 -10.00 3.48 5.82
C ILE A 271 -9.55 3.04 4.43
N ASN A 272 -10.50 2.84 3.50
CA ASN A 272 -10.18 2.45 2.13
C ASN A 272 -9.31 3.49 1.39
N ALA A 273 -9.42 4.77 1.74
CA ALA A 273 -8.56 5.82 1.19
C ALA A 273 -7.12 5.74 1.71
N LEU A 274 -6.82 5.04 2.82
CA LEU A 274 -5.44 4.80 3.24
C LEU A 274 -4.66 3.89 2.27
N PHE A 275 -5.38 3.14 1.44
CA PHE A 275 -4.84 2.08 0.62
C PHE A 275 -4.94 2.39 -0.88
N VAL A 276 -4.95 3.69 -1.26
CA VAL A 276 -4.71 4.08 -2.65
C VAL A 276 -3.43 3.39 -3.12
N THR A 277 -3.48 2.63 -4.20
CA THR A 277 -2.35 1.85 -4.70
C THR A 277 -1.57 2.63 -5.76
N PRO A 278 -0.33 2.22 -6.08
CA PRO A 278 0.39 2.75 -7.24
C PRO A 278 -0.34 2.47 -8.56
N ASP A 279 -1.10 1.38 -8.63
CA ASP A 279 -1.94 1.05 -9.78
C ASP A 279 -3.13 2.01 -9.91
N ASP A 280 -3.73 2.40 -8.78
CA ASP A 280 -4.81 3.39 -8.76
C ASP A 280 -4.36 4.70 -9.43
N LEU A 281 -3.13 5.14 -9.13
CA LEU A 281 -2.56 6.35 -9.73
C LEU A 281 -2.27 6.20 -11.22
N LEU A 282 -1.88 5.00 -11.69
CA LEU A 282 -1.49 4.78 -13.07
C LEU A 282 -2.69 4.48 -14.00
N HIS A 283 -3.61 3.62 -13.55
CA HIS A 283 -4.67 3.07 -14.41
C HIS A 283 -6.09 3.50 -13.98
N HIS A 284 -6.29 3.90 -12.73
CA HIS A 284 -7.63 4.27 -12.23
C HIS A 284 -7.86 5.78 -12.07
N ALA A 285 -6.80 6.59 -12.09
CA ALA A 285 -6.87 8.04 -12.09
C ALA A 285 -7.32 8.59 -13.44
N LYS A 286 -8.44 9.31 -13.46
CA LYS A 286 -9.05 9.86 -14.71
C LYS A 286 -8.39 11.14 -15.21
N ASN A 287 -7.72 11.83 -14.32
CA ASN A 287 -7.11 13.13 -14.56
C ASN A 287 -5.60 13.11 -14.35
N LEU A 288 -4.96 11.94 -14.34
CA LEU A 288 -3.51 11.79 -14.47
C LEU A 288 -3.19 11.19 -15.83
N ARG A 289 -2.34 11.88 -16.60
CA ARG A 289 -1.89 11.41 -17.92
C ARG A 289 -0.43 11.02 -17.87
N VAL A 290 -0.10 9.84 -18.41
CA VAL A 290 1.30 9.46 -18.65
C VAL A 290 1.91 10.43 -19.67
N VAL A 291 2.96 11.14 -19.27
CA VAL A 291 3.70 12.09 -20.12
C VAL A 291 5.03 11.53 -20.61
N GLU A 292 5.61 10.58 -19.89
CA GLU A 292 6.84 9.89 -20.25
C GLU A 292 6.89 8.50 -19.58
N THR A 293 7.57 7.55 -20.23
CA THR A 293 8.03 6.31 -19.60
C THR A 293 9.55 6.31 -19.68
N ALA A 294 10.21 6.14 -18.54
CA ALA A 294 11.66 6.22 -18.42
C ALA A 294 12.21 5.09 -17.53
N TYR A 295 13.52 4.98 -17.45
CA TYR A 295 14.22 4.13 -16.49
C TYR A 295 15.05 5.03 -15.57
N ILE A 296 14.87 4.87 -14.26
CA ILE A 296 15.45 5.76 -13.24
C ILE A 296 16.17 4.96 -12.16
N THR A 297 17.35 5.45 -11.77
CA THR A 297 18.05 5.04 -10.55
C THR A 297 17.92 6.14 -9.49
N ARG A 298 17.75 5.74 -8.23
CA ARG A 298 17.69 6.62 -7.05
C ARG A 298 19.06 6.63 -6.40
N ASP A 299 19.49 7.79 -5.93
CA ASP A 299 20.76 7.97 -5.21
C ASP A 299 20.71 7.39 -3.78
#